data_AF-A0A9D6T8G1-F1
#
_entry.id   AF-A0A9D6T8G1-F1
#
_cell.length_a   1.000
_cell.length_b   1.000
_cell.length_c   1.000
_cell.angle_alpha   90.00
_cell.angle_beta   90.00
_cell.angle_gamma   90.00
#
_symmetry.space_group_name_H-M   'P 1'
#
loop_
_entity.id
_entity.type
_entity.pdbx_description
1 polymer ?
#
loop_
_entity_poly.entity_id
_entity_poly.type
_entity_poly.pdbx_seq_one_letter_code
_entity_poly.pdbx_strand_id
1 'polypeptide(L)'
;MRRPQDTTTETPSRLRARAYPQAWRIAAAGLFSISRVSLPLLLLLVLLANDPPVTPLMLLRAVTILVLLPGLAAQLVARAYAAEIVIRGGDLVVRGAELQLEIPCRAIEAVAAWRVPLPGPGFSLRLRSGRTLGYGLQGADPTALLLALADGQGVESARAALRHPNLVYAHARGRRRRWYHFAGKFVVFALVPAAVLFRAHQYIAYGGPLGEYYLVGLAAYLKTFGVYWGTLMVYLVLYASVWRGLAEGAVLLAAWTAPARAAGARRAAEIAAAALYYGGVPVLLALRFLA
;
A
#
# COMPACT_ATOMS: atom_id res chain seq x y z
N MET A 1 15.07 55.10 -8.46
CA MET A 1 15.89 53.89 -8.25
C MET A 1 15.13 52.92 -7.34
N ARG A 2 14.44 51.92 -7.89
CA ARG A 2 13.79 50.85 -7.13
C ARG A 2 14.84 49.77 -6.82
N ARG A 3 15.06 49.47 -5.53
CA ARG A 3 15.86 48.31 -5.13
C ARG A 3 15.18 47.01 -5.59
N PRO A 4 15.92 46.03 -6.14
CA PRO A 4 15.41 44.68 -6.31
C PRO A 4 15.29 44.04 -4.92
N GLN A 5 14.07 43.61 -4.55
CA GLN A 5 13.88 42.77 -3.37
C GLN A 5 14.15 41.32 -3.74
N ASP A 6 14.93 40.68 -2.87
CA ASP A 6 15.51 39.36 -2.98
C ASP A 6 14.50 38.28 -3.40
N THR A 7 14.80 37.62 -4.52
CA THR A 7 14.24 36.31 -4.84
C THR A 7 14.95 35.25 -3.99
N THR A 8 14.61 35.18 -2.70
CA THR A 8 14.81 33.94 -1.95
C THR A 8 13.99 32.86 -2.65
N THR A 9 14.70 31.96 -3.32
CA THR A 9 14.18 30.71 -3.88
C THR A 9 13.82 29.78 -2.72
N GLU A 10 12.83 30.16 -1.92
CA GLU A 10 12.13 29.20 -1.07
C GLU A 10 11.48 28.19 -2.00
N THR A 11 12.10 27.03 -2.13
CA THR A 11 11.52 25.93 -2.87
C THR A 11 10.21 25.61 -2.15
N PRO A 12 9.04 25.84 -2.75
CA PRO A 12 7.78 25.65 -2.03
C PRO A 12 7.72 24.18 -1.60
N SER A 13 7.63 23.94 -0.30
CA SER A 13 7.50 22.59 0.25
C SER A 13 6.12 22.05 -0.11
N ARG A 14 6.00 21.48 -1.31
CA ARG A 14 4.77 20.91 -1.84
C ARG A 14 4.67 19.45 -1.45
N LEU A 15 3.56 19.08 -0.83
CA LEU A 15 3.26 17.70 -0.47
C LEU A 15 1.96 17.28 -1.16
N ARG A 16 2.04 16.25 -2.00
CA ARG A 16 0.84 15.54 -2.45
C ARG A 16 0.30 14.71 -1.28
N ALA A 17 -0.86 15.10 -0.80
CA ALA A 17 -1.50 14.53 0.35
C ALA A 17 -2.95 14.11 0.03
N ARG A 18 -3.67 13.69 1.05
CA ARG A 18 -5.11 13.45 0.99
C ARG A 18 -5.73 14.09 2.21
N ALA A 19 -6.80 14.85 2.02
CA ALA A 19 -7.48 15.58 3.08
C ALA A 19 -8.83 14.90 3.35
N TYR A 20 -8.87 14.02 4.35
CA TYR A 20 -10.07 13.26 4.68
C TYR A 20 -10.90 13.96 5.74
N PRO A 21 -12.22 14.12 5.53
CA PRO A 21 -13.16 14.23 6.64
C PRO A 21 -13.04 12.99 7.54
N GLN A 22 -13.28 13.17 8.84
CA GLN A 22 -13.08 12.09 9.82
C GLN A 22 -13.88 10.81 9.49
N ALA A 23 -15.15 10.94 9.07
CA ALA A 23 -15.99 9.81 8.70
C ALA A 23 -15.42 9.01 7.52
N TRP A 24 -14.98 9.71 6.47
CA TRP A 24 -14.37 9.09 5.29
C TRP A 24 -13.00 8.48 5.56
N ARG A 25 -12.25 9.02 6.54
CA ARG A 25 -11.03 8.38 7.02
C ARG A 25 -11.33 7.01 7.62
N ILE A 26 -12.36 6.91 8.47
CA ILE A 26 -12.76 5.65 9.10
C ILE A 26 -13.24 4.66 8.04
N ALA A 27 -14.08 5.09 7.10
CA ALA A 27 -14.55 4.25 6.01
C ALA A 27 -13.39 3.72 5.14
N ALA A 28 -12.46 4.60 4.72
CA ALA A 28 -11.29 4.22 3.95
C ALA A 28 -10.35 3.28 4.73
N ALA A 29 -10.18 3.52 6.04
CA ALA A 29 -9.42 2.64 6.93
C ALA A 29 -10.07 1.25 7.05
N GLY A 30 -11.40 1.18 7.20
CA GLY A 30 -12.15 -0.08 7.27
C GLY A 30 -12.02 -0.89 5.99
N LEU A 31 -12.30 -0.28 4.83
CA LEU A 31 -12.16 -0.92 3.52
C LEU A 31 -10.73 -1.40 3.26
N PHE A 32 -9.73 -0.57 3.57
CA PHE A 32 -8.34 -0.97 3.46
C PHE A 32 -7.99 -2.14 4.39
N SER A 33 -8.50 -2.14 5.62
CA SER A 33 -8.23 -3.19 6.60
C SER A 33 -8.87 -4.52 6.18
N ILE A 34 -10.13 -4.51 5.76
CA ILE A 34 -10.82 -5.69 5.21
C ILE A 34 -10.00 -6.29 4.06
N SER A 35 -9.59 -5.45 3.12
CA SER A 35 -8.78 -5.88 1.96
C SER A 35 -7.46 -6.54 2.37
N ARG A 36 -6.78 -6.04 3.42
CA ARG A 36 -5.47 -6.54 3.83
C ARG A 36 -5.52 -7.72 4.79
N VAL A 37 -6.48 -7.74 5.72
CA VAL A 37 -6.64 -8.81 6.71
C VAL A 37 -7.22 -10.07 6.04
N SER A 38 -8.07 -9.92 5.02
CA SER A 38 -8.65 -11.06 4.30
C SER A 38 -7.59 -11.91 3.60
N LEU A 39 -6.44 -11.35 3.20
CA LEU A 39 -5.39 -12.10 2.52
C LEU A 39 -4.79 -13.23 3.38
N PRO A 40 -4.18 -12.98 4.55
CA PRO A 40 -3.68 -14.05 5.40
C PRO A 40 -4.80 -14.98 5.92
N LEU A 41 -6.02 -14.47 6.12
CA LEU A 41 -7.16 -15.31 6.50
C LEU A 41 -7.55 -16.30 5.39
N LEU A 42 -7.57 -15.86 4.13
CA LEU A 42 -7.82 -16.76 2.99
C LEU A 42 -6.69 -17.77 2.81
N LEU A 43 -5.43 -17.39 3.06
CA LEU A 43 -4.34 -18.35 3.06
C LEU A 43 -4.52 -19.41 4.16
N LEU A 44 -4.86 -18.98 5.38
CA LEU A 44 -5.12 -19.90 6.48
C LEU A 44 -6.29 -20.83 6.16
N LEU A 45 -7.37 -20.30 5.58
CA LEU A 45 -8.51 -21.10 5.12
C LEU A 45 -8.07 -22.16 4.11
N VAL A 46 -7.26 -21.80 3.10
CA VAL A 46 -6.74 -22.75 2.11
C VAL A 46 -5.88 -23.84 2.77
N LEU A 47 -5.08 -23.50 3.77
CA LEU A 47 -4.20 -24.46 4.46
C LEU A 47 -4.96 -25.41 5.40
N LEU A 48 -6.08 -24.96 5.98
CA LEU A 48 -6.86 -25.72 6.95
C LEU A 48 -8.04 -26.48 6.32
N ALA A 49 -8.55 -26.01 5.19
CA ALA A 49 -9.70 -26.62 4.52
C ALA A 49 -9.28 -27.89 3.78
N ASN A 50 -9.36 -29.02 4.49
CA ASN A 50 -9.15 -30.35 3.91
C ASN A 50 -10.45 -30.94 3.35
N ASP A 51 -11.61 -30.68 3.97
CA ASP A 51 -12.91 -31.24 3.56
C ASP A 51 -14.10 -30.26 3.76
N PRO A 52 -14.80 -29.83 2.68
CA PRO A 52 -14.38 -29.90 1.29
C PRO A 52 -13.20 -28.95 0.99
N PRO A 53 -12.31 -29.31 0.05
CA PRO A 53 -11.18 -28.46 -0.31
C PRO A 53 -11.64 -27.17 -0.97
N VAL A 54 -10.86 -26.10 -0.80
CA VAL A 54 -11.14 -24.81 -1.44
C VAL A 54 -10.98 -24.94 -2.95
N THR A 55 -12.09 -24.85 -3.68
CA THR A 55 -12.05 -24.89 -5.14
C THR A 55 -11.40 -23.62 -5.72
N PRO A 56 -10.69 -23.72 -6.86
CA PRO A 56 -10.07 -22.57 -7.52
C PRO A 56 -11.01 -21.39 -7.76
N LEU A 57 -12.25 -21.67 -8.18
CA LEU A 57 -13.25 -20.65 -8.46
C LEU A 57 -13.76 -19.97 -7.19
N MET A 58 -13.94 -20.73 -6.10
CA MET A 58 -14.31 -20.17 -4.80
C MET A 58 -13.22 -19.22 -4.30
N LEU A 59 -11.95 -19.60 -4.43
CA LEU A 59 -10.82 -18.77 -4.04
C LEU A 59 -10.73 -17.48 -4.88
N LEU A 60 -10.87 -17.58 -6.20
CA LEU A 60 -10.90 -16.41 -7.09
C LEU A 60 -12.03 -15.43 -6.73
N ARG A 61 -13.24 -15.96 -6.47
CA ARG A 61 -14.39 -15.14 -6.02
C ARG A 61 -14.12 -14.48 -4.68
N ALA A 62 -13.61 -15.22 -3.70
CA ALA A 62 -13.30 -14.71 -2.37
C ALA A 62 -12.26 -13.58 -2.43
N VAL A 63 -11.17 -13.75 -3.19
CA VAL A 63 -10.16 -12.69 -3.37
C VAL A 63 -10.77 -11.48 -4.08
N THR A 64 -11.62 -11.68 -5.09
CA THR A 64 -12.26 -10.57 -5.80
C THR A 64 -13.15 -9.75 -4.86
N ILE A 65 -14.01 -10.42 -4.08
CA ILE A 65 -14.99 -9.77 -3.22
C ILE A 65 -14.34 -9.19 -1.96
N LEU A 66 -13.47 -9.94 -1.29
CA LEU A 66 -12.93 -9.57 0.03
C LEU A 66 -11.63 -8.77 -0.05
N VAL A 67 -10.90 -8.85 -1.15
CA VAL A 67 -9.60 -8.18 -1.30
C VAL A 67 -9.67 -7.07 -2.35
N LEU A 68 -10.04 -7.42 -3.58
CA LEU A 68 -9.94 -6.50 -4.71
C LEU A 68 -10.98 -5.38 -4.62
N LEU A 69 -12.26 -5.72 -4.46
CA LEU A 69 -13.37 -4.76 -4.40
C LEU A 69 -13.21 -3.73 -3.27
N PRO A 70 -13.01 -4.11 -1.99
CA PRO A 70 -12.80 -3.13 -0.92
C PRO A 70 -11.49 -2.36 -1.08
N GLY A 71 -10.44 -2.99 -1.63
CA GLY A 71 -9.18 -2.32 -1.95
C GLY A 71 -9.35 -1.23 -3.00
N LEU A 72 -10.14 -1.49 -4.06
CA LEU A 72 -10.48 -0.51 -5.10
C LEU A 72 -11.37 0.59 -4.54
N ALA A 73 -12.40 0.26 -3.75
CA ALA A 73 -13.25 1.24 -3.09
C ALA A 73 -12.43 2.20 -2.20
N ALA A 74 -11.51 1.68 -1.38
CA ALA A 74 -10.59 2.51 -0.59
C ALA A 74 -9.71 3.41 -1.47
N GLN A 75 -9.29 2.94 -2.65
CA GLN A 75 -8.54 3.76 -3.61
C GLN A 75 -9.39 4.86 -4.25
N LEU A 76 -10.65 4.58 -4.57
CA LEU A 76 -11.58 5.58 -5.12
C LEU A 76 -11.84 6.69 -4.09
N VAL A 77 -12.13 6.33 -2.84
CA VAL A 77 -12.25 7.29 -1.74
C VAL A 77 -10.96 8.10 -1.59
N ALA A 78 -9.81 7.45 -1.65
CA ALA A 78 -8.52 8.14 -1.56
C ALA A 78 -8.20 9.05 -2.75
N ARG A 79 -8.76 8.79 -3.93
CA ARG A 79 -8.63 9.65 -5.12
C ARG A 79 -9.59 10.85 -5.04
N ALA A 80 -10.81 10.64 -4.56
CA ALA A 80 -11.78 11.71 -4.37
C ALA A 80 -11.26 12.79 -3.40
N TYR A 81 -10.55 12.38 -2.35
CA TYR A 81 -9.96 13.29 -1.36
C TYR A 81 -8.48 13.62 -1.61
N ALA A 82 -8.00 13.50 -2.85
CA ALA A 82 -6.65 13.91 -3.20
C ALA A 82 -6.49 15.43 -3.04
N ALA A 83 -5.41 15.84 -2.38
CA ALA A 83 -5.14 17.25 -2.11
C ALA A 83 -3.63 17.54 -2.24
N GLU A 84 -3.29 18.78 -2.53
CA GLU A 84 -1.95 19.32 -2.48
C GLU A 84 -1.84 20.26 -1.28
N ILE A 85 -0.77 20.11 -0.50
CA ILE A 85 -0.46 20.98 0.62
C ILE A 85 0.78 21.78 0.25
N VAL A 86 0.68 23.10 0.36
CA VAL A 86 1.76 24.03 0.05
C VAL A 86 1.82 25.09 1.15
N ILE A 87 3.02 25.42 1.60
CA ILE A 87 3.26 26.58 2.44
C ILE A 87 3.56 27.76 1.53
N ARG A 88 2.79 28.85 1.65
CA ARG A 88 2.95 30.07 0.85
C ARG A 88 2.78 31.28 1.76
N GLY A 89 3.82 32.12 1.87
CA GLY A 89 3.72 33.41 2.57
C GLY A 89 3.30 33.33 4.04
N GLY A 90 3.64 32.24 4.73
CA GLY A 90 3.22 32.00 6.11
C GLY A 90 1.83 31.36 6.28
N ASP A 91 1.16 31.05 5.18
CA ASP A 91 -0.10 30.30 5.17
C ASP A 91 0.11 28.87 4.65
N LEU A 92 -0.52 27.93 5.34
CA LEU A 92 -0.66 26.54 4.91
C LEU A 92 -1.89 26.44 4.01
N VAL A 93 -1.66 26.30 2.72
CA VAL A 93 -2.71 26.15 1.71
C VAL A 93 -2.93 24.67 1.43
N VAL A 94 -4.16 24.19 1.67
CA VAL A 94 -4.61 22.85 1.31
C VAL A 94 -5.57 22.99 0.13
N ARG A 95 -5.20 22.40 -1.01
CA ARG A 95 -5.95 22.50 -2.26
C ARG A 95 -6.31 21.11 -2.80
N GLY A 96 -7.58 20.74 -2.72
CA GLY A 96 -8.19 19.57 -3.36
C GLY A 96 -9.09 19.97 -4.53
N ALA A 97 -9.85 19.01 -5.06
CA ALA A 97 -10.76 19.27 -6.19
C ALA A 97 -11.87 20.30 -5.84
N GLU A 98 -12.48 20.15 -4.66
CA GLU A 98 -13.57 21.03 -4.17
C GLU A 98 -13.20 21.72 -2.85
N LEU A 99 -11.95 21.57 -2.40
CA LEU A 99 -11.49 22.04 -1.10
C LEU A 99 -10.34 23.02 -1.29
N GLN A 100 -10.55 24.29 -0.94
CA GLN A 100 -9.47 25.25 -0.79
C GLN A 100 -9.52 25.82 0.63
N LEU A 101 -8.50 25.50 1.42
CA LEU A 101 -8.35 25.99 2.78
C LEU A 101 -7.02 26.71 2.90
N GLU A 102 -7.06 27.93 3.42
CA GLU A 102 -5.88 28.73 3.72
C GLU A 102 -5.85 28.91 5.23
N ILE A 103 -4.83 28.31 5.86
CA ILE A 103 -4.69 28.28 7.31
C ILE A 103 -3.41 29.01 7.66
N PRO A 104 -3.49 30.17 8.35
CA PRO A 104 -2.28 30.86 8.80
C PRO A 104 -1.46 29.93 9.68
N CYS A 105 -0.15 29.78 9.40
CA CYS A 105 0.71 28.90 10.19
C CYS A 105 0.75 29.32 11.66
N ARG A 106 0.66 30.63 11.93
CA ARG A 106 0.50 31.18 13.29
C ARG A 106 -0.75 30.69 14.03
N ALA A 107 -1.81 30.34 13.30
CA ALA A 107 -3.05 29.82 13.89
C ALA A 107 -2.94 28.34 14.26
N ILE A 108 -1.88 27.64 13.83
CA ILE A 108 -1.61 26.26 14.19
C ILE A 108 -0.97 26.25 15.59
N GLU A 109 -1.60 25.56 16.52
CA GLU A 109 -1.10 25.37 17.87
C GLU A 109 -0.32 24.05 17.97
N ALA A 110 -0.94 22.96 17.51
CA ALA A 110 -0.38 21.62 17.63
C ALA A 110 -0.51 20.81 16.35
N VAL A 111 0.52 20.04 16.04
CA VAL A 111 0.47 18.97 15.03
C VAL A 111 0.40 17.63 15.74
N ALA A 112 -0.69 16.90 15.56
CA ALA A 112 -0.89 15.59 16.17
C ALA A 112 -0.79 14.48 15.12
N ALA A 113 0.26 13.65 15.19
CA ALA A 113 0.35 12.44 14.39
C ALA A 113 -0.79 11.47 14.77
N TRP A 114 -1.35 10.77 13.78
CA TRP A 114 -2.37 9.76 14.08
C TRP A 114 -1.76 8.61 14.86
N ARG A 115 -2.50 8.04 15.81
CA ARG A 115 -2.07 6.85 16.58
C ARG A 115 -2.10 5.56 15.76
N VAL A 116 -3.07 5.44 14.86
CA VAL A 116 -3.23 4.28 13.98
C VAL A 116 -2.88 4.69 12.55
N PRO A 117 -1.89 4.06 11.90
CA PRO A 117 -1.46 4.44 10.55
C PRO A 117 -2.39 3.87 9.46
N LEU A 118 -3.70 4.05 9.60
CA LEU A 118 -4.74 3.57 8.67
C LEU A 118 -5.61 4.73 8.18
N PRO A 119 -5.94 4.80 6.88
CA PRO A 119 -5.52 3.92 5.76
C PRO A 119 -4.04 4.11 5.34
N GLY A 120 -3.33 5.00 6.00
CA GLY A 120 -1.88 5.13 5.97
C GLY A 120 -1.42 6.20 6.95
N PRO A 121 -0.12 6.54 6.97
CA PRO A 121 0.41 7.53 7.91
C PRO A 121 -0.13 8.94 7.59
N GLY A 122 -0.44 9.68 8.65
CA GLY A 122 -1.00 11.02 8.55
C GLY A 122 -0.97 11.74 9.89
N PHE A 123 -1.42 12.99 9.85
CA PHE A 123 -1.51 13.87 11.01
C PHE A 123 -2.75 14.76 10.93
N SER A 124 -3.14 15.30 12.08
CA SER A 124 -4.21 16.28 12.22
C SER A 124 -3.64 17.57 12.80
N LEU A 125 -4.23 18.71 12.44
CA LEU A 125 -3.83 20.02 12.93
C LEU A 125 -4.81 20.48 14.00
N ARG A 126 -4.29 20.99 15.13
CA ARG A 126 -5.07 21.71 16.14
C ARG A 126 -4.79 23.20 16.00
N LEU A 127 -5.85 23.98 15.91
CA LEU A 127 -5.77 25.43 15.81
C LEU A 127 -5.74 26.05 17.21
N ARG A 128 -5.17 27.25 17.33
CA ARG A 128 -5.14 28.03 18.58
C ARG A 128 -6.52 28.35 19.14
N SER A 129 -7.56 28.29 18.31
CA SER A 129 -8.96 28.36 18.75
C SER A 129 -9.42 27.14 19.56
N GLY A 130 -8.55 26.16 19.82
CA GLY A 130 -8.87 24.91 20.51
C GLY A 130 -9.53 23.86 19.60
N ARG A 131 -9.98 24.26 18.41
CA ARG A 131 -10.62 23.35 17.44
C ARG A 131 -9.58 22.55 16.67
N THR A 132 -9.85 21.28 16.47
CA THR A 132 -9.12 20.49 15.48
C THR A 132 -9.63 20.80 14.08
N LEU A 133 -8.74 20.88 13.10
CA LEU A 133 -9.12 20.96 11.70
C LEU A 133 -9.98 19.73 11.35
N GLY A 134 -11.16 19.95 10.78
CA GLY A 134 -12.11 18.88 10.41
C GLY A 134 -11.60 17.91 9.35
N TYR A 135 -10.42 18.19 8.80
CA TYR A 135 -9.74 17.38 7.81
C TYR A 135 -8.44 16.81 8.37
N GLY A 136 -8.29 15.49 8.27
CA GLY A 136 -7.05 14.79 8.54
C GLY A 136 -6.17 14.70 7.28
N LEU A 137 -4.88 14.96 7.43
CA LEU A 137 -3.93 15.04 6.33
C LEU A 137 -3.10 13.76 6.26
N GLN A 138 -3.26 12.99 5.18
CA GLN A 138 -2.48 11.78 4.89
C GLN A 138 -1.39 12.11 3.86
N GLY A 139 -0.12 11.83 4.16
CA GLY A 139 1.01 12.01 3.24
C GLY A 139 1.85 10.75 3.14
N ALA A 140 2.50 10.52 1.99
CA ALA A 140 3.45 9.40 1.86
C ALA A 140 4.70 9.63 2.73
N ASP A 141 5.24 10.85 2.69
CA ASP A 141 6.29 11.32 3.56
C ASP A 141 6.02 12.80 3.91
N PRO A 142 5.50 13.10 5.11
CA PRO A 142 5.22 14.47 5.52
C PRO A 142 6.44 15.20 6.09
N THR A 143 7.63 14.57 6.09
CA THR A 143 8.82 15.08 6.81
C THR A 143 9.21 16.49 6.37
N ALA A 144 9.34 16.71 5.05
CA ALA A 144 9.74 18.01 4.51
C ALA A 144 8.74 19.13 4.86
N LEU A 145 7.43 18.83 4.85
CA LEU A 145 6.39 19.80 5.19
C LEU A 145 6.42 20.14 6.68
N LEU A 146 6.58 19.14 7.55
CA LEU A 146 6.63 19.36 8.99
C LEU A 146 7.91 20.08 9.44
N LEU A 147 9.04 19.82 8.77
CA LEU A 147 10.27 20.60 8.98
C LEU A 147 10.09 22.05 8.54
N ALA A 148 9.45 22.29 7.38
CA ALA A 148 9.16 23.66 6.94
C ALA A 148 8.22 24.41 7.91
N LEU A 149 7.25 23.72 8.54
CA LEU A 149 6.41 24.30 9.60
C LEU A 149 7.18 24.57 10.89
N ALA A 150 8.07 23.65 11.30
CA ALA A 150 8.86 23.82 12.51
C ALA A 150 9.90 24.95 12.36
N ASP A 151 10.66 24.92 11.28
CA ASP A 151 11.86 25.74 11.09
C ASP A 151 11.52 27.10 10.47
N GLY A 152 10.58 27.12 9.52
CA GLY A 152 10.18 28.34 8.82
C GLY A 152 9.09 29.13 9.54
N GLN A 153 8.27 28.48 10.37
CA GLN A 153 7.06 29.10 10.97
C GLN A 153 7.01 28.99 12.50
N GLY A 154 8.03 28.40 13.14
CA GLY A 154 8.14 28.32 14.60
C GLY A 154 7.15 27.37 15.27
N VAL A 155 6.55 26.43 14.55
CA VAL A 155 5.59 25.47 15.10
C VAL A 155 6.34 24.30 15.75
N GLU A 156 6.75 24.45 17.02
CA GLU A 156 7.57 23.44 17.73
C GLU A 156 6.91 22.05 17.79
N SER A 157 5.57 22.02 17.89
CA SER A 157 4.79 20.79 17.88
C SER A 157 4.95 19.97 16.60
N ALA A 158 5.29 20.58 15.47
CA ALA A 158 5.59 19.89 14.22
C ALA A 158 6.89 19.06 14.33
N ARG A 159 7.90 19.57 15.04
CA ARG A 159 9.15 18.85 15.31
C ARG A 159 8.94 17.71 16.31
N ALA A 160 8.08 17.92 17.32
CA ALA A 160 7.68 16.85 18.22
C ALA A 160 6.92 15.74 17.48
N ALA A 161 6.01 16.10 16.55
CA ALA A 161 5.27 15.15 15.74
C ALA A 161 6.20 14.25 14.89
N LEU A 162 7.29 14.80 14.34
CA LEU A 162 8.26 14.03 13.55
C LEU A 162 8.91 12.87 14.31
N ARG A 163 8.99 12.97 15.65
CA ARG A 163 9.51 11.90 16.52
C ARG A 163 8.48 10.80 16.77
N HIS A 164 7.22 11.00 16.40
CA HIS A 164 6.16 10.03 16.61
C HIS A 164 6.40 8.78 15.74
N PRO A 165 6.29 7.55 16.29
CA PRO A 165 6.61 6.30 15.59
C PRO A 165 5.94 6.16 14.22
N ASN A 166 4.68 6.61 14.08
CA ASN A 166 3.97 6.53 12.81
C ASN A 166 4.53 7.43 11.70
N LEU A 167 5.13 8.58 12.05
CA LEU A 167 5.78 9.45 11.07
C LEU A 167 7.18 8.97 10.74
N VAL A 168 7.90 8.40 11.71
CA VAL A 168 9.15 7.67 11.47
C VAL A 168 8.91 6.48 10.52
N TYR A 169 7.84 5.71 10.77
CA TYR A 169 7.41 4.62 9.87
C TYR A 169 7.05 5.15 8.47
N ALA A 170 6.34 6.27 8.38
CA ALA A 170 6.00 6.90 7.10
C ALA A 170 7.25 7.24 6.28
N HIS A 171 8.21 7.90 6.93
CA HIS A 171 9.47 8.29 6.31
C HIS A 171 10.29 7.05 5.90
N ALA A 172 10.41 6.06 6.79
CA ALA A 172 11.14 4.82 6.51
C ALA A 172 10.56 4.03 5.32
N ARG A 173 9.23 4.09 5.10
CA ARG A 173 8.55 3.39 4.00
C ARG A 173 8.96 3.90 2.61
N GLY A 174 9.45 5.13 2.52
CA GLY A 174 9.99 5.71 1.30
C GLY A 174 8.97 5.86 0.16
N ARG A 175 9.49 6.13 -1.05
CA ARG A 175 8.67 6.38 -2.26
C ARG A 175 7.86 5.15 -2.67
N ARG A 176 6.63 5.37 -3.11
CA ARG A 176 5.77 4.34 -3.71
C ARG A 176 6.44 3.72 -4.94
N ARG A 177 6.57 2.38 -4.95
CA ARG A 177 6.96 1.61 -6.14
C ARG A 177 5.91 1.79 -7.24
N ARG A 178 6.36 1.86 -8.50
CA ARG A 178 5.49 2.08 -9.66
C ARG A 178 4.63 0.85 -9.94
N TRP A 179 3.45 1.04 -10.54
CA TRP A 179 2.45 -0.01 -10.74
C TRP A 179 2.98 -1.21 -11.57
N TYR A 180 3.85 -0.96 -12.55
CA TYR A 180 4.43 -2.00 -13.39
C TYR A 180 5.29 -2.99 -12.62
N HIS A 181 5.87 -2.60 -11.48
CA HIS A 181 6.62 -3.53 -10.64
C HIS A 181 5.68 -4.60 -10.05
N PHE A 182 4.45 -4.21 -9.69
CA PHE A 182 3.44 -5.15 -9.22
C PHE A 182 2.91 -6.02 -10.35
N ALA A 183 2.72 -5.45 -11.55
CA ALA A 183 2.35 -6.23 -12.73
C ALA A 183 3.43 -7.28 -13.06
N GLY A 184 4.70 -6.88 -13.16
CA GLY A 184 5.80 -7.82 -13.37
C GLY A 184 5.87 -8.90 -12.28
N LYS A 185 5.76 -8.49 -11.01
CA LYS A 185 5.87 -9.41 -9.87
C LYS A 185 4.74 -10.43 -9.78
N PHE A 186 3.48 -10.04 -10.01
CA PHE A 186 2.34 -10.92 -9.74
C PHE A 186 1.67 -11.46 -10.99
N VAL A 187 1.67 -10.69 -12.09
CA VAL A 187 1.02 -11.09 -13.35
C VAL A 187 2.00 -11.87 -14.20
N VAL A 188 3.17 -11.27 -14.49
CA VAL A 188 4.16 -11.88 -15.39
C VAL A 188 4.85 -13.06 -14.74
N PHE A 189 5.31 -12.92 -13.49
CA PHE A 189 5.94 -14.04 -12.78
C PHE A 189 5.00 -15.25 -12.62
N ALA A 190 3.70 -15.02 -12.44
CA ALA A 190 2.72 -16.10 -12.33
C ALA A 190 2.53 -16.89 -13.65
N LEU A 191 2.80 -16.27 -14.80
CA LEU A 191 2.70 -16.96 -16.09
C LEU A 191 3.69 -18.10 -16.21
N VAL A 192 4.88 -17.98 -15.62
CA VAL A 192 5.93 -19.01 -15.72
C VAL A 192 5.49 -20.34 -15.10
N PRO A 193 5.14 -20.43 -13.80
CA PRO A 193 4.64 -21.67 -13.23
C PRO A 193 3.29 -22.07 -13.83
N ALA A 194 2.44 -21.12 -14.20
CA ALA A 194 1.16 -21.43 -14.83
C ALA A 194 1.32 -22.14 -16.17
N ALA A 195 2.25 -21.70 -17.01
CA ALA A 195 2.55 -22.34 -18.27
C ALA A 195 3.08 -23.77 -18.07
N VAL A 196 3.93 -24.00 -17.05
CA VAL A 196 4.44 -25.33 -16.73
C VAL A 196 3.32 -26.28 -16.27
N LEU A 197 2.50 -25.86 -15.30
CA LEU A 197 1.40 -26.67 -14.80
C LEU A 197 0.34 -26.92 -15.87
N PHE A 198 -0.01 -25.89 -16.63
CA PHE A 198 -0.98 -26.01 -17.72
C PHE A 198 -0.47 -26.95 -18.82
N ARG A 199 0.81 -26.85 -19.19
CA ARG A 199 1.42 -27.78 -20.15
C ARG A 199 1.34 -29.21 -19.64
N ALA A 200 1.70 -29.45 -18.37
CA ALA A 200 1.58 -30.79 -17.78
C ALA A 200 0.13 -31.31 -17.84
N HIS A 201 -0.86 -30.47 -17.50
CA HIS A 201 -2.28 -30.82 -17.63
C HIS A 201 -2.67 -31.19 -19.07
N GLN A 202 -2.22 -30.42 -20.07
CA GLN A 202 -2.48 -30.69 -21.48
C GLN A 202 -1.94 -32.06 -21.92
N TYR A 203 -0.71 -32.42 -21.53
CA TYR A 203 -0.14 -33.73 -21.84
C TYR A 203 -0.87 -34.88 -21.15
N ILE A 204 -1.25 -34.70 -19.88
CA ILE A 204 -1.88 -35.77 -19.08
C ILE A 204 -3.33 -35.99 -19.54
N ALA A 205 -4.12 -34.93 -19.72
CA ALA A 205 -5.54 -35.04 -20.00
C ALA A 205 -5.87 -35.16 -21.50
N TYR A 206 -5.05 -34.57 -22.37
CA TYR A 206 -5.35 -34.43 -23.79
C TYR A 206 -4.23 -34.95 -24.72
N GLY A 207 -3.16 -35.54 -24.17
CA GLY A 207 -2.12 -36.22 -24.95
C GLY A 207 -1.14 -35.30 -25.71
N GLY A 208 -1.24 -33.99 -25.56
CA GLY A 208 -0.37 -33.04 -26.25
C GLY A 208 -0.63 -31.59 -25.86
N PRO A 209 0.28 -30.65 -26.21
CA PRO A 209 0.24 -29.27 -25.71
C PRO A 209 -0.96 -28.47 -26.22
N LEU A 210 -1.56 -28.87 -27.34
CA LEU A 210 -2.76 -28.26 -27.94
C LEU A 210 -3.93 -29.25 -27.99
N GLY A 211 -3.87 -30.33 -27.22
CA GLY A 211 -4.87 -31.40 -27.30
C GLY A 211 -6.29 -30.89 -26.99
N GLU A 212 -6.47 -30.08 -25.94
CA GLU A 212 -7.76 -29.48 -25.61
C GLU A 212 -8.24 -28.50 -26.70
N TYR A 213 -7.31 -27.76 -27.32
CA TYR A 213 -7.65 -26.86 -28.43
C TYR A 213 -8.23 -27.61 -29.62
N TYR A 214 -7.65 -28.76 -29.99
CA TYR A 214 -8.13 -29.55 -31.11
C TYR A 214 -9.39 -30.37 -30.79
N LEU A 215 -9.56 -30.80 -29.54
CA LEU A 215 -10.69 -31.65 -29.13
C LEU A 215 -11.93 -30.86 -28.72
N VAL A 216 -11.74 -29.72 -28.04
CA VAL A 216 -12.83 -28.94 -27.41
C VAL A 216 -12.90 -27.51 -27.95
N GLY A 217 -11.81 -27.01 -28.54
CA GLY A 217 -11.74 -25.69 -29.15
C GLY A 217 -11.01 -24.63 -28.31
N LEU A 218 -10.79 -23.47 -28.93
CA LEU A 218 -10.03 -22.36 -28.36
C LEU A 218 -10.58 -21.82 -27.04
N ALA A 219 -11.91 -21.72 -26.93
CA ALA A 219 -12.54 -21.14 -25.76
C ALA A 219 -12.26 -21.97 -24.49
N ALA A 220 -12.34 -23.30 -24.59
CA ALA A 220 -12.04 -24.20 -23.47
C ALA A 220 -10.55 -24.11 -23.09
N TYR A 221 -9.66 -24.21 -24.07
CA TYR A 221 -8.22 -24.10 -23.89
C TYR A 221 -7.80 -22.81 -23.15
N LEU A 222 -8.31 -21.65 -23.60
CA LEU A 222 -8.02 -20.36 -22.96
C LEU A 222 -8.65 -20.23 -21.58
N LYS A 223 -9.85 -20.80 -21.36
CA LYS A 223 -10.50 -20.82 -20.06
C LYS A 223 -9.70 -21.66 -19.05
N THR A 224 -9.28 -22.85 -19.45
CA THR A 224 -8.46 -23.74 -18.62
C THR A 224 -7.14 -23.06 -18.27
N PHE A 225 -6.42 -22.50 -19.27
CA PHE A 225 -5.22 -21.71 -19.01
C PHE A 225 -5.47 -20.54 -18.05
N GLY A 226 -6.54 -19.78 -18.26
CA GLY A 226 -6.93 -18.66 -17.42
C GLY A 226 -7.21 -19.04 -15.98
N VAL A 227 -7.81 -20.22 -15.73
CA VAL A 227 -8.02 -20.75 -14.37
C VAL A 227 -6.68 -21.07 -13.71
N TYR A 228 -5.79 -21.82 -14.37
CA TYR A 228 -4.47 -22.15 -13.82
C TYR A 228 -3.65 -20.89 -13.49
N TRP A 229 -3.61 -19.96 -14.45
CA TRP A 229 -2.90 -18.70 -14.28
C TRP A 229 -3.49 -17.83 -13.17
N GLY A 230 -4.81 -17.65 -13.14
CA GLY A 230 -5.49 -16.87 -12.11
C GLY A 230 -5.31 -17.46 -10.71
N THR A 231 -5.41 -18.78 -10.58
CA THR A 231 -5.22 -19.47 -9.29
C THR A 231 -3.78 -19.34 -8.78
N LEU A 232 -2.77 -19.50 -9.65
CA LEU A 232 -1.37 -19.29 -9.25
C LEU A 232 -1.08 -17.83 -8.90
N MET A 233 -1.63 -16.87 -9.67
CA MET A 233 -1.53 -15.46 -9.33
C MET A 233 -2.08 -15.20 -7.91
N VAL A 234 -3.23 -15.77 -7.57
CA VAL A 234 -3.80 -15.66 -6.23
C VAL A 234 -2.89 -16.27 -5.18
N TYR A 235 -2.40 -17.50 -5.36
CA TYR A 235 -1.50 -18.13 -4.39
C TYR A 235 -0.22 -17.30 -4.17
N LEU A 236 0.34 -16.71 -5.22
CA LEU A 236 1.49 -15.82 -5.12
C LEU A 236 1.16 -14.54 -4.34
N VAL A 237 -0.03 -13.96 -4.53
CA VAL A 237 -0.48 -12.80 -3.75
C VAL A 237 -0.67 -13.17 -2.29
N LEU A 238 -1.28 -14.31 -1.99
CA LEU A 238 -1.46 -14.81 -0.62
C LEU A 238 -0.11 -15.04 0.06
N TYR A 239 0.80 -15.74 -0.60
CA TYR A 239 2.17 -15.98 -0.11
C TYR A 239 2.91 -14.66 0.14
N ALA A 240 2.86 -13.72 -0.82
CA ALA A 240 3.47 -12.41 -0.63
C ALA A 240 2.85 -11.60 0.50
N SER A 241 1.56 -11.79 0.79
CA SER A 241 0.85 -11.05 1.84
C SER A 241 1.39 -11.36 3.24
N VAL A 242 1.78 -12.61 3.50
CA VAL A 242 2.37 -13.04 4.78
C VAL A 242 3.69 -12.32 5.01
N TRP A 243 4.62 -12.44 4.08
CA TRP A 243 5.94 -11.80 4.18
C TRP A 243 5.82 -10.27 4.20
N ARG A 244 4.86 -9.72 3.46
CA ARG A 244 4.59 -8.28 3.50
C ARG A 244 4.04 -7.85 4.86
N GLY A 245 3.14 -8.61 5.45
CA GLY A 245 2.56 -8.35 6.77
C GLY A 245 3.62 -8.38 7.87
N LEU A 246 4.44 -9.43 7.89
CA LEU A 246 5.58 -9.55 8.80
C LEU A 246 6.58 -8.41 8.63
N ALA A 247 6.90 -8.05 7.38
CA ALA A 247 7.79 -6.93 7.08
C ALA A 247 7.22 -5.58 7.56
N GLU A 248 5.95 -5.28 7.29
CA GLU A 248 5.34 -4.02 7.78
C GLU A 248 5.28 -4.00 9.32
N GLY A 249 4.95 -5.13 9.94
CA GLY A 249 4.94 -5.27 11.40
C GLY A 249 6.32 -5.05 12.02
N ALA A 250 7.37 -5.65 11.45
CA ALA A 250 8.75 -5.48 11.91
C ALA A 250 9.22 -4.02 11.77
N VAL A 251 8.87 -3.33 10.68
CA VAL A 251 9.24 -1.92 10.48
C VAL A 251 8.46 -1.01 11.42
N LEU A 252 7.18 -1.29 11.65
CA LEU A 252 6.39 -0.54 12.62
C LEU A 252 6.96 -0.74 14.03
N LEU A 253 7.24 -1.98 14.43
CA LEU A 253 7.87 -2.29 15.72
C LEU A 253 9.22 -1.55 15.86
N ALA A 254 10.06 -1.59 14.83
CA ALA A 254 11.33 -0.87 14.82
C ALA A 254 11.14 0.65 14.94
N ALA A 255 10.08 1.22 14.37
CA ALA A 255 9.77 2.63 14.53
C ALA A 255 9.34 2.99 15.98
N TRP A 256 8.80 2.04 16.74
CA TRP A 256 8.46 2.20 18.16
C TRP A 256 9.67 2.00 19.08
N THR A 257 10.50 0.98 18.82
CA THR A 257 11.59 0.57 19.73
C THR A 257 12.95 1.17 19.39
N ALA A 258 13.24 1.36 18.10
CA ALA A 258 14.52 1.87 17.61
C ALA A 258 14.34 2.76 16.37
N PRO A 259 13.79 3.99 16.52
CA PRO A 259 13.44 4.88 15.41
C PRO A 259 14.59 5.09 14.40
N ALA A 260 15.83 5.22 14.89
CA ALA A 260 17.02 5.39 14.05
C ALA A 260 17.29 4.20 13.11
N ARG A 261 16.86 2.99 13.49
CA ARG A 261 17.03 1.76 12.70
C ARG A 261 15.84 1.45 11.79
N ALA A 262 14.73 2.18 11.88
CA ALA A 262 13.50 1.88 11.13
C ALA A 262 13.72 1.82 9.60
N ALA A 263 14.51 2.73 9.04
CA ALA A 263 14.87 2.71 7.61
C ALA A 263 15.78 1.52 7.24
N GLY A 264 16.70 1.13 8.14
CA GLY A 264 17.52 -0.07 7.97
C GLY A 264 16.69 -1.35 7.99
N ALA A 265 15.83 -1.49 9.01
CA ALA A 265 14.87 -2.58 9.15
C ALA A 265 13.97 -2.69 7.91
N ARG A 266 13.52 -1.54 7.36
CA ARG A 266 12.74 -1.52 6.12
C ARG A 266 13.49 -2.13 4.94
N ARG A 267 14.73 -1.71 4.72
CA ARG A 267 15.55 -2.24 3.62
C ARG A 267 15.79 -3.73 3.77
N ALA A 268 16.16 -4.19 4.96
CA ALA A 268 16.36 -5.60 5.25
C ALA A 268 15.08 -6.42 5.00
N ALA A 269 13.93 -5.93 5.47
CA ALA A 269 12.65 -6.60 5.28
C ALA A 269 12.22 -6.66 3.81
N GLU A 270 12.50 -5.61 3.01
CA GLU A 270 12.25 -5.64 1.56
C GLU A 270 13.14 -6.65 0.83
N ILE A 271 14.42 -6.75 1.20
CA ILE A 271 15.35 -7.73 0.63
C ILE A 271 14.92 -9.16 1.01
N ALA A 272 14.65 -9.41 2.28
CA ALA A 272 14.20 -10.71 2.76
C ALA A 272 12.88 -11.14 2.08
N ALA A 273 11.90 -10.24 1.99
CA ALA A 273 10.64 -10.54 1.32
C ALA A 273 10.82 -10.76 -0.20
N ALA A 274 11.78 -10.11 -0.84
CA ALA A 274 12.11 -10.37 -2.24
C ALA A 274 12.79 -11.73 -2.42
N ALA A 275 13.78 -12.05 -1.58
CA ALA A 275 14.48 -13.34 -1.61
C ALA A 275 13.52 -14.51 -1.36
N LEU A 276 12.66 -14.40 -0.34
CA LEU A 276 11.63 -15.41 -0.05
C LEU A 276 10.61 -15.54 -1.18
N TYR A 277 10.22 -14.44 -1.82
CA TYR A 277 9.27 -14.49 -2.93
C TYR A 277 9.86 -15.15 -4.19
N TYR A 278 11.01 -14.66 -4.65
CA TYR A 278 11.59 -15.11 -5.92
C TYR A 278 12.38 -16.41 -5.79
N GLY A 279 12.98 -16.70 -4.64
CA GLY A 279 13.68 -17.96 -4.37
C GLY A 279 12.76 -19.01 -3.74
N GLY A 280 11.90 -18.63 -2.80
CA GLY A 280 11.03 -19.58 -2.10
C GLY A 280 9.99 -20.22 -3.01
N VAL A 281 9.40 -19.48 -3.96
CA VAL A 281 8.39 -20.05 -4.87
C VAL A 281 8.97 -21.17 -5.75
N PRO A 282 10.09 -20.98 -6.49
CA PRO A 282 10.71 -22.06 -7.25
C PRO A 282 11.14 -23.24 -6.40
N VAL A 283 11.72 -23.00 -5.21
CA VAL A 283 12.15 -24.08 -4.31
C VAL A 283 10.96 -24.91 -3.84
N LEU A 284 9.86 -24.27 -3.43
CA LEU A 284 8.64 -24.99 -3.01
C LEU A 284 8.04 -25.80 -4.16
N LEU A 285 8.04 -25.26 -5.38
CA LEU A 285 7.61 -26.00 -6.57
C LEU A 285 8.52 -27.20 -6.83
N ALA A 286 9.85 -27.02 -6.80
CA ALA A 286 10.81 -28.11 -7.01
C ALA A 286 10.62 -29.21 -5.96
N LEU A 287 10.52 -28.86 -4.68
CA LEU A 287 10.26 -29.81 -3.60
C LEU A 287 8.95 -30.58 -3.82
N ARG A 288 7.89 -29.92 -4.31
CA ARG A 288 6.60 -30.56 -4.59
C ARG A 288 6.64 -31.54 -5.75
N PHE A 289 7.54 -31.38 -6.71
CA PHE A 289 7.74 -32.32 -7.82
C PHE A 289 8.77 -33.41 -7.52
N LEU A 290 9.62 -33.20 -6.50
CA LEU A 290 10.63 -34.17 -6.06
C LEU A 290 10.13 -35.12 -4.97
N ALA A 291 9.11 -34.71 -4.19
CA ALA A 291 8.44 -35.52 -3.18
C ALA A 291 7.20 -36.21 -3.75
#